data_AF-A0A9D4YC46-F1
#
_entry.id   AF-A0A9D4YC46-F1
#
_cell.length_a   1.000
_cell.length_b   1.000
_cell.length_c   1.000
_cell.angle_alpha   90.00
_cell.angle_beta   90.00
_cell.angle_gamma   90.00
#
_symmetry.space_group_name_H-M   'P 1'
#
loop_
_entity.id
_entity.type
_entity.pdbx_description
1 polymer ?
#
loop_
_entity_poly.entity_id
_entity_poly.type
_entity_poly.pdbx_seq_one_letter_code
_entity_poly.pdbx_strand_id
1 'polypeptide(L)'
;MQKLGEFKLPNFFNYPPYFTLQPVRDTREKQIQLWKELIIDYCKTQKIFVIGIEDEFPLFTNTVIENFDSARSLTHEAREALLSALVSEGRAEWMDKGRRKCLILWHRIQDWADILLQFREHDNWSTGRKDDAFRIAYCGRYLLLLLWSNTWLEI
;
A
#
# COMPACT_ATOMS: atom_id res chain seq x y z
N MET A 1 -12.47 2.95 -19.66
CA MET A 1 -11.71 2.88 -18.39
C MET A 1 -11.01 1.53 -18.34
N GLN A 2 -9.70 1.53 -18.21
CA GLN A 2 -8.94 0.30 -17.99
C GLN A 2 -9.29 -0.29 -16.64
N LYS A 3 -9.25 -1.61 -16.54
CA LYS A 3 -9.47 -2.34 -15.29
C LYS A 3 -8.34 -3.31 -15.05
N LEU A 4 -8.06 -3.56 -13.78
CA LEU A 4 -7.14 -4.59 -13.35
C LEU A 4 -7.93 -5.55 -12.44
N GLY A 5 -8.39 -6.65 -13.03
CA GLY A 5 -9.49 -7.45 -12.47
C GLY A 5 -10.77 -6.60 -12.34
N GLU A 6 -11.36 -6.57 -11.15
CA GLU A 6 -12.53 -5.74 -10.84
C GLU A 6 -12.17 -4.28 -10.48
N PHE A 7 -10.89 -3.97 -10.28
CA PHE A 7 -10.46 -2.62 -9.90
C PHE A 7 -10.46 -1.68 -11.10
N LYS A 8 -11.14 -0.55 -10.97
CA LYS A 8 -11.19 0.50 -12.00
C LYS A 8 -9.96 1.41 -11.88
N LEU A 9 -9.13 1.43 -12.91
CA LEU A 9 -7.95 2.30 -12.94
C LEU A 9 -8.35 3.75 -13.25
N PRO A 10 -7.66 4.73 -12.65
CA PRO A 10 -7.90 6.14 -12.92
C PRO A 10 -7.45 6.52 -14.33
N ASN A 11 -8.04 7.58 -14.88
CA ASN A 11 -7.78 8.02 -16.26
C ASN A 11 -6.29 8.38 -16.50
N PHE A 12 -5.61 8.91 -15.49
CA PHE A 12 -4.19 9.26 -15.57
C PHE A 12 -3.25 8.04 -15.62
N PHE A 13 -3.74 6.83 -15.34
CA PHE A 13 -2.92 5.61 -15.39
C PHE A 13 -2.43 5.28 -16.81
N ASN A 14 -3.03 5.86 -17.86
CA ASN A 14 -2.59 5.70 -19.24
C ASN A 14 -1.72 6.85 -19.74
N TYR A 15 -1.34 7.77 -18.86
CA TYR A 15 -0.46 8.88 -19.18
C TYR A 15 1.00 8.43 -19.04
N PRO A 16 1.78 8.28 -20.12
CA PRO A 16 3.14 7.69 -20.03
C PRO A 16 4.07 8.40 -19.04
N PRO A 17 4.08 9.75 -18.93
CA PRO A 17 4.90 10.44 -17.93
C PRO A 17 4.59 10.06 -16.48
N TYR A 18 3.43 9.46 -16.19
CA TYR A 18 3.06 9.00 -14.85
C TYR A 18 3.96 7.85 -14.34
N PHE A 19 4.56 7.06 -15.25
CA PHE A 19 5.49 5.96 -14.94
C PHE A 19 6.96 6.39 -14.89
N THR A 20 7.23 7.68 -15.07
CA THR A 20 8.59 8.23 -14.98
C THR A 20 8.63 9.30 -13.90
N LEU A 21 9.57 9.19 -12.95
CA LEU A 21 9.72 10.20 -11.89
C LEU A 21 9.95 11.58 -12.50
N GLN A 22 9.06 12.52 -12.18
CA GLN A 22 9.10 13.85 -12.77
C GLN A 22 10.30 14.66 -12.25
N PRO A 23 11.02 15.41 -13.11
CA PRO A 23 12.17 16.19 -12.69
C PRO A 23 11.77 17.42 -11.85
N VAL A 24 10.61 18.00 -12.16
CA VAL A 24 10.07 19.17 -11.46
C VAL A 24 9.48 18.75 -10.11
N ARG A 25 9.90 19.43 -9.03
CA ARG A 25 9.51 19.11 -7.65
C ARG A 25 7.99 19.11 -7.45
N ASP A 26 7.30 20.18 -7.80
CA ASP A 26 5.85 20.30 -7.59
C ASP A 26 5.06 19.21 -8.35
N THR A 27 5.49 18.89 -9.57
CA THR A 27 4.89 17.82 -10.37
C THR A 27 5.18 16.45 -9.77
N ARG A 28 6.41 16.23 -9.27
CA ARG A 28 6.80 14.99 -8.59
C ARG A 28 6.01 14.78 -7.31
N GLU A 29 5.82 15.82 -6.50
CA GLU A 29 5.02 15.73 -5.26
C GLU A 29 3.57 15.31 -5.58
N LYS A 30 2.94 15.93 -6.58
CA LYS A 30 1.61 15.53 -7.07
C LYS A 30 1.58 14.12 -7.61
N GLN A 31 2.58 13.72 -8.40
CA GLN A 31 2.70 12.38 -8.94
C GLN A 31 2.78 11.34 -7.81
N ILE A 32 3.63 11.57 -6.81
CA ILE A 32 3.79 10.69 -5.65
C ILE A 32 2.48 10.61 -4.88
N GLN A 33 1.78 11.73 -4.67
CA GLN A 33 0.48 11.75 -4.01
C GLN A 33 -0.54 10.83 -4.70
N LEU A 34 -0.68 10.96 -6.02
CA LEU A 34 -1.58 10.11 -6.82
C LEU A 34 -1.20 8.63 -6.74
N TRP A 35 0.10 8.32 -6.77
CA TRP A 35 0.58 6.94 -6.62
C TRP A 35 0.26 6.35 -5.26
N LYS A 36 0.47 7.11 -4.17
CA LYS A 36 0.15 6.65 -2.82
C LYS A 36 -1.33 6.28 -2.69
N GLU A 37 -2.22 7.16 -3.14
CA GLU A 37 -3.66 6.91 -3.12
C GLU A 37 -4.03 5.66 -3.93
N LEU A 38 -3.50 5.57 -5.16
CA LEU A 38 -3.76 4.42 -6.04
C LEU A 38 -3.26 3.09 -5.45
N ILE A 39 -2.05 3.07 -4.87
CA ILE A 39 -1.46 1.87 -4.25
C ILE A 39 -2.33 1.42 -3.07
N ILE A 40 -2.69 2.33 -2.16
CA ILE A 40 -3.53 1.99 -1.01
C ILE A 40 -4.88 1.44 -1.47
N ASP A 41 -5.57 2.14 -2.36
CA ASP A 41 -6.92 1.76 -2.79
C ASP A 41 -6.93 0.41 -3.50
N TYR A 42 -5.94 0.17 -4.36
CA TYR A 42 -5.75 -1.12 -5.02
C TYR A 42 -5.44 -2.23 -4.02
N CYS A 43 -4.48 -2.01 -3.11
CA CYS A 43 -4.13 -2.98 -2.07
C CYS A 43 -5.33 -3.32 -1.18
N LYS A 44 -6.12 -2.32 -0.79
CA LYS A 44 -7.34 -2.51 -0.01
C LYS A 44 -8.40 -3.32 -0.78
N THR A 45 -8.61 -3.02 -2.06
CA THR A 45 -9.61 -3.71 -2.89
C THR A 45 -9.23 -5.16 -3.15
N GLN A 46 -7.95 -5.42 -3.45
CA GLN A 46 -7.42 -6.74 -3.76
C GLN A 46 -6.97 -7.53 -2.52
N LYS A 47 -7.11 -6.96 -1.32
CA LYS A 47 -6.67 -7.53 -0.04
C LYS A 47 -5.17 -7.88 -0.01
N ILE A 48 -4.35 -7.03 -0.62
CA ILE A 48 -2.89 -7.14 -0.64
C ILE A 48 -2.32 -6.34 0.53
N PHE A 49 -1.41 -6.97 1.28
CA PHE A 49 -0.77 -6.37 2.45
C PHE A 49 0.74 -6.21 2.28
N VAL A 50 1.38 -6.96 1.38
CA VAL A 50 2.83 -6.93 1.22
C VAL A 50 3.15 -6.65 -0.23
N ILE A 51 4.06 -5.71 -0.47
CA ILE A 51 4.63 -5.39 -1.78
C ILE A 51 6.14 -5.62 -1.70
N GLY A 52 6.70 -6.41 -2.60
CA GLY A 52 8.14 -6.47 -2.83
C GLY A 52 8.56 -5.45 -3.88
N ILE A 53 9.72 -4.81 -3.71
CA ILE A 53 10.26 -3.86 -4.71
C ILE A 53 10.59 -4.58 -6.02
N GLU A 54 11.25 -5.73 -5.89
CA GLU A 54 11.70 -6.59 -6.99
C GLU A 54 10.59 -7.49 -7.53
N ASP A 55 9.53 -7.68 -6.75
CA ASP A 55 8.41 -8.55 -7.12
C ASP A 55 7.55 -7.88 -8.21
N GLU A 56 6.95 -8.69 -9.07
CA GLU A 56 5.97 -8.19 -10.02
C GLU A 56 4.73 -7.69 -9.28
N PHE A 57 4.41 -6.40 -9.46
CA PHE A 57 3.23 -5.79 -8.90
C PHE A 57 2.36 -5.19 -10.01
N PRO A 58 1.07 -5.56 -10.12
CA PRO A 58 0.26 -5.20 -11.28
C PRO A 58 0.10 -3.70 -11.54
N LEU A 59 0.21 -2.84 -10.51
CA LEU A 59 0.17 -1.39 -10.70
C LEU A 59 1.47 -0.80 -11.24
N PHE A 60 2.60 -1.48 -11.07
CA PHE A 60 3.91 -0.97 -11.48
C PHE A 60 4.18 -1.16 -12.97
N THR A 61 3.33 -1.91 -13.68
CA THR A 61 3.47 -2.16 -15.10
C THR A 61 2.14 -1.90 -15.79
N ASN A 62 2.15 -1.11 -16.87
CA ASN A 62 1.00 -0.91 -17.72
C ASN A 62 1.29 -1.45 -19.12
N THR A 63 0.70 -2.59 -19.46
CA THR A 63 0.88 -3.24 -20.76
C THR A 63 0.26 -2.47 -21.91
N VAL A 64 -0.69 -1.55 -21.65
CA VAL A 64 -1.37 -0.73 -22.66
C VAL A 64 -0.47 0.39 -23.19
N ILE A 65 0.55 0.80 -22.43
CA ILE A 65 1.52 1.80 -22.85
C ILE A 65 2.59 1.07 -23.70
N GLU A 66 2.24 0.68 -24.92
CA GLU A 66 3.13 -0.08 -25.82
C GLU A 66 4.11 0.80 -26.59
N ASN A 67 3.89 2.11 -26.66
CA ASN A 67 4.64 3.00 -27.56
C ASN A 67 5.94 3.59 -26.95
N PHE A 68 6.24 3.32 -25.67
CA PHE A 68 7.42 3.84 -24.98
C PHE A 68 7.99 2.78 -24.03
N ASP A 69 9.06 2.09 -24.43
CA ASP A 69 9.71 1.04 -23.62
C ASP A 69 10.08 1.51 -22.20
N SER A 70 10.45 2.78 -22.03
CA SER A 70 10.83 3.37 -20.74
C SER A 70 9.66 3.85 -19.87
N ALA A 71 8.43 3.86 -20.39
CA ALA A 71 7.22 4.29 -19.68
C ALA A 71 6.26 3.14 -19.36
N ARG A 72 6.62 1.91 -19.74
CA ARG A 72 5.79 0.72 -19.54
C ARG A 72 5.77 0.24 -18.08
N SER A 73 6.87 0.44 -17.36
CA SER A 73 7.01 0.01 -15.97
C SER A 73 7.78 1.03 -15.15
N LEU A 74 7.44 1.14 -13.87
CA LEU A 74 8.23 1.92 -12.91
C LEU A 74 9.61 1.28 -12.71
N THR A 75 10.65 2.10 -12.76
CA THR A 75 12.03 1.69 -12.42
C THR A 75 12.14 1.33 -10.95
N HIS A 76 13.19 0.60 -10.58
CA HIS A 76 13.46 0.23 -9.18
C HIS A 76 13.51 1.47 -8.28
N GLU A 77 14.19 2.54 -8.72
CA GLU A 77 14.31 3.79 -7.98
C GLU A 77 12.95 4.47 -7.78
N ALA A 78 12.08 4.42 -8.80
CA ALA A 78 10.72 4.95 -8.69
C ALA A 78 9.87 4.16 -7.69
N ARG A 79 9.95 2.82 -7.72
CA ARG A 79 9.26 1.95 -6.75
C ARG A 79 9.72 2.21 -5.32
N GLU A 80 11.04 2.27 -5.09
CA GLU A 80 11.61 2.56 -3.78
C GLU A 80 11.18 3.94 -3.27
N ALA A 81 11.19 4.97 -4.14
CA ALA A 81 10.76 6.31 -3.78
C ALA A 81 9.28 6.35 -3.36
N LEU A 82 8.39 5.66 -4.10
CA LEU A 82 6.97 5.60 -3.79
C LEU A 82 6.68 4.87 -2.47
N LEU A 83 7.31 3.72 -2.26
CA LEU A 83 7.15 2.96 -1.02
C LEU A 83 7.77 3.70 0.17
N SER A 84 8.93 4.33 0.00
CA SER A 84 9.54 5.18 1.03
C SER A 84 8.63 6.35 1.40
N ALA A 85 7.94 6.96 0.42
CA ALA A 85 6.97 8.01 0.69
C ALA A 85 5.78 7.48 1.52
N LEU A 86 5.25 6.29 1.21
CA LEU A 86 4.21 5.64 2.03
C LEU A 86 4.68 5.37 3.46
N VAL A 87 5.93 4.91 3.62
CA VAL A 87 6.53 4.66 4.94
C VAL A 87 6.67 5.97 5.73
N SER A 88 7.12 7.04 5.09
CA SER A 88 7.27 8.36 5.74
C SER A 88 5.94 8.93 6.28
N GLU A 89 4.81 8.52 5.69
CA GLU A 89 3.46 8.93 6.12
C GLU A 89 2.80 7.94 7.09
N GLY A 90 3.51 6.89 7.51
CA GLY A 90 2.97 5.84 8.38
C GLY A 90 1.88 5.01 7.71
N ARG A 91 1.89 4.96 6.36
CA ARG A 91 0.97 4.18 5.52
C ARG A 91 1.59 2.87 5.05
N ALA A 92 2.86 2.65 5.36
CA ALA A 92 3.56 1.40 5.12
C ALA A 92 4.73 1.23 6.09
N GLU A 93 5.31 0.04 6.16
CA GLU A 93 6.48 -0.28 6.99
C GLU A 93 7.42 -1.25 6.28
N TRP A 94 8.73 -1.01 6.33
CA TRP A 94 9.72 -1.93 5.78
C TRP A 94 9.79 -3.19 6.65
N MET A 95 9.73 -4.37 6.02
CA MET A 95 9.77 -5.65 6.73
C MET A 95 11.21 -6.12 6.99
N ASP A 96 12.19 -5.54 6.30
CA ASP A 96 13.60 -5.93 6.38
C ASP A 96 14.53 -4.72 6.27
N LYS A 97 15.72 -4.83 6.86
CA LYS A 97 16.76 -3.78 6.79
C LYS A 97 17.20 -3.47 5.35
N GLY A 98 17.06 -4.43 4.44
CA GLY A 98 17.36 -4.28 3.02
C GLY A 98 16.26 -3.59 2.21
N ARG A 99 15.16 -3.17 2.84
CA ARG A 99 14.00 -2.52 2.19
C ARG A 99 13.46 -3.29 1.00
N ARG A 100 13.53 -4.62 1.01
CA ARG A 100 13.11 -5.45 -0.11
C ARG A 100 11.60 -5.64 -0.14
N LYS A 101 10.97 -5.69 1.03
CA LYS A 101 9.52 -5.88 1.20
C LYS A 101 8.92 -4.83 2.10
N CYS A 102 7.74 -4.37 1.73
CA CYS A 102 6.99 -3.33 2.41
C CYS A 102 5.60 -3.85 2.79
N LEU A 103 5.26 -3.73 4.07
CA LEU A 103 3.93 -3.96 4.59
C LEU A 103 3.09 -2.70 4.36
N ILE A 104 1.97 -2.83 3.66
CA ILE A 104 1.04 -1.74 3.37
C ILE A 104 -0.05 -1.67 4.43
N LEU A 105 -0.24 -0.48 5.00
CA LEU A 105 -1.23 -0.20 6.03
C LEU A 105 -2.41 0.56 5.42
N TRP A 106 -3.55 -0.11 5.27
CA TRP A 106 -4.75 0.52 4.67
C TRP A 106 -5.31 1.68 5.51
N HIS A 107 -5.10 1.62 6.82
CA HIS A 107 -5.31 2.70 7.79
C HIS A 107 -4.03 2.89 8.59
N ARG A 108 -3.72 4.11 9.03
CA ARG A 108 -2.56 4.33 9.90
C ARG A 108 -2.80 3.65 11.23
N ILE A 109 -1.73 3.28 11.94
CA ILE A 109 -1.84 2.62 13.26
C ILE A 109 -2.66 3.49 14.25
N GLN A 110 -2.49 4.81 14.19
CA GLN A 110 -3.27 5.75 15.01
C GLN A 110 -4.76 5.70 14.67
N ASP A 111 -5.11 5.80 13.38
CA ASP A 111 -6.49 5.68 12.92
C ASP A 111 -7.10 4.31 13.30
N TRP A 112 -6.29 3.24 13.27
CA TRP A 112 -6.69 1.91 13.73
C TRP A 112 -6.99 1.86 15.23
N ALA A 113 -6.20 2.53 16.07
CA ALA A 113 -6.44 2.59 17.50
C ALA A 113 -7.81 3.25 17.78
N ASP A 114 -8.12 4.33 17.08
CA ASP A 114 -9.41 5.01 17.20
C ASP A 114 -10.57 4.13 16.71
N ILE A 115 -10.40 3.43 15.58
CA ILE A 115 -11.42 2.49 15.06
C ILE A 115 -11.69 1.37 16.09
N LEU A 116 -10.64 0.84 16.72
CA LEU A 116 -10.76 -0.21 17.75
C LEU A 116 -11.46 0.31 19.01
N LEU A 117 -11.12 1.52 19.45
CA LEU A 117 -11.73 2.16 20.61
C LEU A 117 -13.21 2.44 20.35
N GLN A 118 -13.55 3.01 19.19
CA GLN A 118 -14.94 3.22 18.77
C GLN A 118 -15.72 1.90 18.69
N PHE A 119 -15.10 0.82 18.20
CA PHE A 119 -15.74 -0.50 18.13
C PHE A 119 -16.04 -1.08 19.52
N ARG A 120 -15.15 -0.82 20.50
CA ARG A 120 -15.33 -1.22 21.90
C ARG A 120 -16.45 -0.44 22.58
N GLU A 121 -16.50 0.87 22.37
CA GLU A 121 -17.49 1.77 22.98
C GLU A 121 -18.92 1.51 22.48
N HIS A 122 -19.07 1.02 21.24
CA HIS A 122 -20.38 0.79 20.63
C HIS A 122 -21.03 -0.58 20.94
N ASP A 123 -20.53 -1.37 21.90
CA ASP A 123 -21.10 -2.65 22.36
C ASP A 123 -21.39 -3.72 21.25
N ASN A 124 -20.94 -3.50 20.02
CA ASN A 124 -21.05 -4.44 18.90
C ASN A 124 -20.23 -5.72 19.10
N TRP A 125 -19.38 -5.77 20.13
CA TRP A 125 -18.68 -6.97 20.58
C TRP A 125 -19.65 -8.07 21.01
N SER A 126 -20.78 -7.70 21.61
CA SER A 126 -21.78 -8.63 22.14
C SER A 126 -22.78 -9.13 21.09
N THR A 127 -22.94 -8.41 19.96
CA THR A 127 -24.06 -8.60 19.00
C THR A 127 -23.71 -9.42 17.75
N GLY A 128 -22.54 -10.05 17.69
CA GLY A 128 -22.32 -11.17 16.77
C GLY A 128 -21.98 -10.84 15.31
N ARG A 129 -21.53 -9.62 14.96
CA ARG A 129 -20.78 -9.41 13.70
C ARG A 129 -19.32 -9.84 13.87
N LYS A 130 -19.13 -11.15 14.02
CA LYS A 130 -17.82 -11.77 14.18
C LYS A 130 -16.91 -11.56 12.97
N ASP A 131 -17.48 -11.33 11.78
CA ASP A 131 -16.72 -11.14 10.54
C ASP A 131 -15.87 -9.86 10.52
N ASP A 132 -16.39 -8.79 11.13
CA ASP A 132 -15.65 -7.54 11.27
C ASP A 132 -14.56 -7.68 12.33
N ALA A 133 -14.85 -8.37 13.45
CA ALA A 133 -13.86 -8.72 14.47
C ALA A 133 -12.75 -9.64 13.94
N PHE A 134 -13.05 -10.56 13.01
CA PHE A 134 -12.04 -11.40 12.34
C PHE A 134 -11.18 -10.60 11.35
N ARG A 135 -11.74 -9.62 10.63
CA ARG A 135 -10.96 -8.67 9.80
C ARG A 135 -10.08 -7.76 10.65
N ILE A 136 -10.61 -7.28 11.78
CA ILE A 136 -9.92 -6.53 12.83
C ILE A 136 -8.76 -7.37 13.41
N ALA A 137 -9.02 -8.63 13.73
CA ALA A 137 -8.02 -9.55 14.27
C ALA A 137 -7.01 -10.03 13.21
N TYR A 138 -7.34 -10.13 11.92
CA TYR A 138 -6.35 -10.54 10.90
C TYR A 138 -5.35 -9.41 10.57
N CYS A 139 -5.81 -8.15 10.50
CA CYS A 139 -4.90 -7.00 10.44
C CYS A 139 -4.08 -6.87 11.73
N GLY A 140 -4.73 -7.01 12.89
CA GLY A 140 -4.08 -6.96 14.20
C GLY A 140 -3.16 -8.15 14.49
N ARG A 141 -3.43 -9.35 13.99
CA ARG A 141 -2.61 -10.56 14.20
C ARG A 141 -1.36 -10.54 13.35
N TYR A 142 -1.37 -9.94 12.15
CA TYR A 142 -0.13 -9.66 11.43
C TYR A 142 0.68 -8.56 12.11
N LEU A 143 0.05 -7.50 12.62
CA LEU A 143 0.75 -6.46 13.38
C LEU A 143 1.31 -6.98 14.72
N LEU A 144 0.55 -7.81 15.44
CA LEU A 144 0.98 -8.49 16.66
C LEU A 144 2.02 -9.57 16.37
N LEU A 145 1.91 -10.36 15.30
CA LEU A 145 2.95 -11.32 14.92
C LEU A 145 4.24 -10.62 14.47
N LEU A 146 4.18 -9.45 13.82
CA LEU A 146 5.35 -8.65 13.45
C LEU A 146 5.97 -7.94 14.65
N LEU A 147 5.16 -7.38 15.55
CA LEU A 147 5.64 -6.82 16.83
C LEU A 147 6.20 -7.91 17.75
N TRP A 148 5.65 -9.13 17.72
CA TRP A 148 6.11 -10.27 18.51
C TRP A 148 7.31 -10.99 17.86
N SER A 149 7.46 -10.97 16.53
CA SER A 149 8.66 -11.51 15.85
C SER A 149 9.86 -10.57 15.92
N ASN A 150 9.65 -9.25 15.95
CA ASN A 150 10.73 -8.26 16.02
C ASN A 150 11.24 -7.97 17.44
N THR A 151 10.67 -8.60 18.47
CA THR A 151 11.08 -8.41 19.88
C THR A 151 11.81 -9.61 20.50
N TRP A 152 12.11 -10.68 19.75
CA TRP A 152 12.80 -11.88 20.25
C TRP A 152 13.85 -12.45 19.29
N LEU A 153 14.82 -11.63 18.87
CA LEU A 153 16.06 -12.13 18.25
C LEU A 153 17.34 -11.44 18.79
N GLU A 154 17.26 -10.81 19.96
CA GLU A 154 18.42 -10.35 20.74
C GLU A 154 18.21 -10.62 22.25
N ILE A 155 18.16 -11.90 22.62
CA ILE A 155 18.66 -12.42 23.91
C ILE A 155 19.61 -13.58 23.59
#